data_AF-A0A7Y4VB86-F1
#
_entry.id   AF-A0A7Y4VB86-F1
#
_cell.length_a   1.000
_cell.length_b   1.000
_cell.length_c   1.000
_cell.angle_alpha   90.00
_cell.angle_beta   90.00
_cell.angle_gamma   90.00
#
_symmetry.space_group_name_H-M   'P 1'
#
loop_
_entity.id
_entity.type
_entity.pdbx_description
1 polymer ?
#
loop_
_entity_poly.entity_id
_entity_poly.type
_entity_poly.pdbx_seq_one_letter_code
_entity_poly.pdbx_strand_id
1 'polypeptide(L)'
;MYRRAFVVPFVILLCAMPVIAVAAEVQITPALHMTQGQKDRRAESTGGAARQSVQGWGGRLRIVYRSGTDIDLDLAPLHRGGSVDPVEMVYATLPKGEWDAIIDLTASPGWSILPQEYALQFVVPPASDGVEVQSMEFLPPENTSVIRAAWKGLLQREQYLVSTPHLIRGTTLAGMPLVLLIGIVTIIAALVMIGRRKKSAAAGILVGGFFLLHLWFAVDLARFTVMHLREWSARGTLGDFGAAQDVGTALREIAVSAPKPPFVYVCTNAGNYYPKAVRYFGYPVPVSATKEDIPRATHVLVAQALRWSEQDGILTCGDLSGKATKLRAFADGSVLYSATP
;
A
#
# COMPACT_ATOMS: atom_id res chain seq x y z
N MET A 1 14.28 72.16 -33.06
CA MET A 1 13.77 72.09 -31.67
C MET A 1 12.63 71.07 -31.61
N TYR A 2 12.54 70.33 -30.50
CA TYR A 2 11.57 69.26 -30.16
C TYR A 2 11.84 67.82 -30.64
N ARG A 3 12.67 67.14 -29.83
CA ARG A 3 12.57 65.71 -29.52
C ARG A 3 11.18 65.44 -28.88
N ARG A 4 10.40 64.50 -29.43
CA ARG A 4 9.32 63.78 -28.74
C ARG A 4 9.46 62.31 -29.15
N ALA A 5 10.07 61.50 -28.29
CA ALA A 5 9.36 60.68 -27.31
C ALA A 5 8.44 59.64 -27.98
N PHE A 6 9.03 58.51 -28.38
CA PHE A 6 8.34 57.26 -28.74
C PHE A 6 9.00 56.12 -27.96
N VAL A 7 8.69 56.02 -26.65
CA VAL A 7 9.11 54.92 -25.77
C VAL A 7 7.89 54.20 -25.16
N VAL A 8 6.70 54.40 -25.73
CA VAL A 8 5.43 53.98 -25.11
C VAL A 8 4.78 52.68 -25.65
N PRO A 9 5.18 52.02 -26.77
CA PRO A 9 4.47 50.79 -27.17
C PRO A 9 4.96 49.50 -26.46
N PHE A 10 6.11 49.50 -25.79
CA PHE A 10 6.67 48.25 -25.23
C PHE A 10 6.09 47.85 -23.87
N VAL A 11 5.64 48.82 -23.05
CA VAL A 11 5.08 48.55 -21.72
C VAL A 11 3.65 47.98 -21.82
N ILE A 12 2.88 48.39 -22.83
CA ILE A 12 1.50 47.89 -23.03
C ILE A 12 1.51 46.44 -23.55
N LEU A 13 2.53 46.03 -24.31
CA LEU A 13 2.65 44.65 -24.82
C LEU A 13 3.01 43.63 -23.71
N LEU A 14 3.73 44.07 -22.67
CA LEU A 14 4.07 43.24 -21.51
C LEU A 14 2.88 43.01 -20.56
N CYS A 15 1.87 43.89 -20.54
CA CYS A 15 0.66 43.73 -19.74
C CYS A 15 -0.43 42.88 -20.42
N ALA A 16 -0.26 42.50 -21.70
CA ALA A 16 -1.20 41.68 -22.45
C ALA A 16 -0.77 40.20 -22.55
N MET A 17 0.36 39.81 -21.97
CA MET A 17 0.66 38.39 -21.84
C MET A 17 -0.31 37.79 -20.83
N PRO A 18 -1.13 36.78 -21.22
CA PRO A 18 -1.91 36.04 -20.25
C PRO A 18 -0.91 35.52 -19.23
N VAL A 19 -1.11 35.86 -17.96
CA VAL A 19 -0.44 35.18 -16.85
C VAL A 19 -0.96 33.75 -16.93
N ILE A 20 -0.23 32.90 -17.66
CA ILE A 20 -0.43 31.46 -17.60
C ILE A 20 -0.07 31.14 -16.16
N ALA A 21 -1.08 30.98 -15.31
CA ALA A 21 -0.91 30.45 -13.98
C ALA A 21 -0.43 29.01 -14.15
N VAL A 22 0.89 28.84 -14.25
CA VAL A 22 1.51 27.52 -14.27
C VAL A 22 1.39 27.02 -12.84
N ALA A 23 0.54 26.02 -12.62
CA ALA A 23 0.50 25.30 -11.35
C ALA A 23 1.93 24.86 -11.01
N ALA A 24 2.36 25.08 -9.78
CA ALA A 24 3.71 24.73 -9.37
C ALA A 24 3.88 23.20 -9.45
N GLU A 25 4.99 22.75 -10.05
CA GLU A 25 5.31 21.32 -10.12
C GLU A 25 5.88 20.86 -8.78
N VAL A 26 5.37 19.73 -8.26
CA VAL A 26 5.89 19.10 -7.04
C VAL A 26 6.18 17.62 -7.29
N GLN A 27 7.41 17.21 -7.00
CA GLN A 27 7.80 15.79 -7.07
C GLN A 27 7.55 15.10 -5.74
N ILE A 28 6.75 14.04 -5.76
CA ILE A 28 6.33 13.29 -4.58
C ILE A 28 6.96 11.90 -4.63
N THR A 29 7.79 11.60 -3.64
CA THR A 29 8.33 10.25 -3.43
C THR A 29 7.42 9.51 -2.46
N PRO A 30 6.66 8.50 -2.92
CA PRO A 30 5.75 7.80 -2.04
C PRO A 30 6.51 6.83 -1.12
N ALA A 31 5.91 6.52 0.02
CA ALA A 31 6.44 5.63 1.04
C ALA A 31 5.74 4.26 1.02
N LEU A 32 6.43 3.21 1.43
CA LEU A 32 5.84 1.86 1.59
C LEU A 32 5.01 1.72 2.87
N HIS A 33 5.16 2.66 3.80
CA HIS A 33 4.47 2.65 5.08
C HIS A 33 3.89 4.03 5.35
N MET A 34 2.69 4.06 5.91
CA MET A 34 2.09 5.30 6.37
C MET A 34 2.94 5.93 7.49
N THR A 35 3.16 7.24 7.37
CA THR A 35 3.67 8.06 8.46
C THR A 35 2.65 8.16 9.59
N GLN A 36 3.09 8.49 10.80
CA GLN A 36 2.17 8.68 11.93
C GLN A 36 1.11 9.76 11.63
N GLY A 37 1.52 10.88 11.03
CA GLY A 37 0.59 11.95 10.65
C GLY A 37 -0.47 11.51 9.61
N GLN A 38 -0.12 10.60 8.70
CA GLN A 38 -1.11 10.00 7.79
C GLN A 38 -2.10 9.10 8.53
N LYS A 39 -1.63 8.31 9.51
CA LYS A 39 -2.51 7.47 10.33
C LYS A 39 -3.48 8.31 11.14
N ASP A 40 -2.98 9.39 11.76
CA ASP A 40 -3.77 10.29 12.60
C ASP A 40 -4.87 10.98 11.77
N ARG A 41 -4.52 11.56 10.61
CA ARG A 41 -5.50 12.18 9.69
C ARG A 41 -6.54 11.19 9.18
N ARG A 42 -6.15 9.94 8.93
CA ARG A 42 -7.09 8.89 8.49
C ARG A 42 -8.05 8.45 9.58
N ALA A 43 -7.58 8.39 10.83
CA ALA A 43 -8.43 8.10 11.97
C ALA A 43 -9.49 9.21 12.16
N GLU A 44 -9.15 10.45 11.82
CA GLU A 44 -10.07 11.60 11.82
C GLU A 44 -10.95 11.67 10.57
N SER A 45 -10.57 11.04 9.46
CA SER A 45 -11.33 11.04 8.21
C SER A 45 -12.47 10.02 8.23
N THR A 46 -13.61 10.40 8.82
CA THR A 46 -14.85 9.59 8.80
C THR A 46 -15.57 9.71 7.45
N GLY A 47 -15.06 9.01 6.42
CA GLY A 47 -15.86 8.66 5.23
C GLY A 47 -15.56 9.38 3.90
N GLY A 48 -14.64 10.34 3.88
CA GLY A 48 -14.18 11.01 2.64
C GLY A 48 -13.16 10.20 1.85
N ALA A 49 -13.57 9.04 1.32
CA ALA A 49 -12.70 8.21 0.47
C ALA A 49 -13.27 8.07 -0.95
N ALA A 50 -12.61 8.71 -1.92
CA ALA A 50 -12.88 8.51 -3.33
C ALA A 50 -11.92 7.46 -3.89
N ARG A 51 -12.47 6.36 -4.41
CA ARG A 51 -11.69 5.32 -5.09
C ARG A 51 -11.88 5.47 -6.60
N GLN A 52 -10.77 5.57 -7.31
CA GLN A 52 -10.74 5.58 -8.76
C GLN A 52 -9.72 4.55 -9.23
N SER A 53 -9.94 3.97 -10.41
CA SER A 53 -8.89 3.25 -11.10
C SER A 53 -8.44 4.02 -12.33
N VAL A 54 -7.14 4.00 -12.59
CA VAL A 54 -6.55 4.63 -13.76
C VAL A 54 -5.60 3.63 -14.39
N GLN A 55 -5.79 3.38 -15.68
CA GLN A 55 -4.93 2.53 -16.48
C GLN A 55 -3.91 3.37 -17.20
N GLY A 56 -2.65 2.94 -17.20
CA GLY A 56 -1.64 3.57 -18.00
C GLY A 56 -0.32 2.83 -17.99
N TRP A 57 0.67 3.46 -18.62
CA TRP A 57 2.04 2.99 -18.68
C TRP A 57 2.95 4.10 -18.20
N GLY A 58 3.77 3.83 -17.18
CA GLY A 58 4.62 4.87 -16.64
C GLY A 58 5.39 4.44 -15.40
N GLY A 59 6.53 5.10 -15.19
CA GLY A 59 7.21 5.11 -13.90
C GLY A 59 6.65 6.20 -12.98
N ARG A 60 5.87 7.14 -13.53
CA ARG A 60 5.36 8.31 -12.82
C ARG A 60 3.90 8.57 -13.15
N LEU A 61 3.16 9.04 -12.16
CA LEU A 61 1.79 9.53 -12.31
C LEU A 61 1.77 11.05 -12.07
N ARG A 62 1.28 11.79 -13.05
CA ARG A 62 1.04 13.23 -12.97
C ARG A 62 -0.42 13.46 -12.56
N ILE A 63 -0.64 14.25 -11.52
CA ILE A 63 -1.96 14.64 -11.02
C ILE A 63 -2.00 16.16 -10.94
N VAL A 64 -2.87 16.78 -11.74
CA VAL A 64 -3.18 18.20 -11.62
C VAL A 64 -4.43 18.32 -10.76
N TYR A 65 -4.30 18.98 -9.60
CA TYR A 65 -5.38 19.08 -8.64
C TYR A 65 -5.39 20.41 -7.91
N ARG A 66 -6.54 20.71 -7.31
CA ARG A 66 -6.74 21.81 -6.38
C ARG A 66 -7.36 21.27 -5.11
N SER A 67 -6.82 21.67 -3.95
CA SER A 67 -7.32 21.24 -2.65
C SER A 67 -7.13 22.30 -1.58
N GLY A 68 -8.13 22.47 -0.70
CA GLY A 68 -8.01 23.29 0.51
C GLY A 68 -7.19 22.65 1.63
N THR A 69 -7.00 21.32 1.58
CA THR A 69 -6.31 20.53 2.61
C THR A 69 -5.29 19.58 1.99
N ASP A 70 -4.40 19.02 2.81
CA ASP A 70 -3.56 17.92 2.35
C ASP A 70 -4.42 16.71 2.02
N ILE A 71 -4.07 15.97 0.96
CA ILE A 71 -4.77 14.75 0.53
C ILE A 71 -3.84 13.57 0.74
N ASP A 72 -4.27 12.59 1.53
CA ASP A 72 -3.54 11.34 1.65
C ASP A 72 -3.98 10.41 0.52
N LEU A 73 -3.01 9.89 -0.22
CA LEU A 73 -3.24 9.09 -1.41
C LEU A 73 -2.67 7.70 -1.22
N ASP A 74 -3.52 6.69 -1.37
CA ASP A 74 -3.09 5.30 -1.54
C ASP A 74 -3.02 4.98 -3.02
N LEU A 75 -1.89 4.45 -3.47
CA LEU A 75 -1.74 3.92 -4.81
C LEU A 75 -1.33 2.47 -4.72
N ALA A 76 -2.04 1.59 -5.41
CA ALA A 76 -1.64 0.21 -5.53
C ALA A 76 -1.94 -0.35 -6.92
N PRO A 77 -1.07 -1.19 -7.48
CA PRO A 77 -1.40 -1.92 -8.69
C PRO A 77 -2.60 -2.84 -8.47
N LEU A 78 -3.52 -2.87 -9.43
CA LEU A 78 -4.64 -3.78 -9.45
C LEU A 78 -4.23 -5.12 -10.07
N HIS A 79 -4.58 -6.20 -9.38
CA HIS A 79 -4.44 -7.56 -9.89
C HIS A 79 -5.68 -8.00 -10.68
N ARG A 80 -5.54 -9.12 -11.41
CA ARG A 80 -6.66 -9.73 -12.12
C ARG A 80 -7.83 -9.98 -11.14
N GLY A 81 -8.99 -9.42 -11.45
CA GLY A 81 -10.17 -9.47 -10.58
C GLY A 81 -10.35 -8.23 -9.69
N GLY A 82 -9.57 -7.17 -9.88
CA GLY A 82 -9.76 -5.87 -9.19
C GLY A 82 -9.29 -5.86 -7.73
N SER A 83 -8.55 -6.89 -7.31
CA SER A 83 -7.96 -6.96 -5.98
C SER A 83 -6.69 -6.12 -5.89
N VAL A 84 -6.43 -5.62 -4.68
CA VAL A 84 -5.23 -4.86 -4.33
C VAL A 84 -4.42 -5.70 -3.35
N ASP A 85 -3.11 -5.82 -3.58
CA ASP A 85 -2.19 -6.38 -2.59
C ASP A 85 -1.68 -5.25 -1.67
N PRO A 86 -1.97 -5.28 -0.35
CA PRO A 86 -1.49 -4.27 0.58
C PRO A 86 0.03 -4.11 0.62
N VAL A 87 0.80 -5.17 0.28
CA VAL A 87 2.27 -5.13 0.24
C VAL A 87 2.80 -4.28 -0.92
N GLU A 88 2.00 -4.13 -1.98
CA GLU A 88 2.37 -3.34 -3.17
C GLU A 88 1.83 -1.91 -3.12
N MET A 89 1.07 -1.60 -2.08
CA MET A 89 0.53 -0.27 -1.87
C MET A 89 1.63 0.71 -1.47
N VAL A 90 1.58 1.90 -2.06
CA VAL A 90 2.42 3.03 -1.70
C VAL A 90 1.55 4.19 -1.26
N TYR A 91 2.07 4.96 -0.31
CA TYR A 91 1.39 6.05 0.36
C TYR A 91 2.06 7.36 -0.01
N ALA A 92 1.26 8.34 -0.46
CA ALA A 92 1.70 9.69 -0.77
C ALA A 92 0.83 10.70 -0.01
N THR A 93 1.37 11.90 0.21
CA THR A 93 0.57 13.04 0.68
C THR A 93 0.72 14.15 -0.34
N LEU A 94 -0.40 14.57 -0.93
CA LEU A 94 -0.48 15.71 -1.83
C LEU A 94 -0.68 16.98 -0.99
N PRO A 95 0.18 18.01 -1.13
CA PRO A 95 0.06 19.23 -0.34
C PRO A 95 -1.20 20.04 -0.69
N LYS A 96 -1.74 20.79 0.28
CA LYS A 96 -2.80 21.77 0.03
C LYS A 96 -2.37 22.83 -1.00
N GLY A 97 -3.31 23.28 -1.83
CA GLY A 97 -3.09 24.28 -2.88
C GLY A 97 -3.48 23.77 -4.26
N GLU A 98 -3.01 24.47 -5.30
CA GLU A 98 -3.14 24.07 -6.70
C GLU A 98 -1.76 23.64 -7.21
N TRP A 99 -1.63 22.37 -7.56
CA TRP A 99 -0.35 21.74 -7.83
C TRP A 99 -0.41 20.80 -9.03
N ASP A 100 0.74 20.68 -9.69
CA ASP A 100 1.04 19.64 -10.67
C ASP A 100 1.94 18.61 -9.99
N ALA A 101 1.33 17.59 -9.37
CA ALA A 101 2.05 16.59 -8.60
C ALA A 101 2.52 15.42 -9.47
N ILE A 102 3.82 15.13 -9.41
CA ILE A 102 4.43 13.99 -10.09
C ILE A 102 4.83 12.95 -9.05
N ILE A 103 4.15 11.82 -9.04
CA ILE A 103 4.33 10.72 -8.09
C ILE A 103 5.20 9.63 -8.73
N ASP A 104 6.29 9.24 -8.08
CA ASP A 104 7.14 8.14 -8.53
C ASP A 104 6.54 6.77 -8.17
N LEU A 105 5.92 6.11 -9.15
CA LEU A 105 5.31 4.79 -9.00
C LEU A 105 6.35 3.68 -8.88
N THR A 106 7.60 3.91 -9.29
CA THR A 106 8.68 2.90 -9.21
C THR A 106 9.07 2.54 -7.78
N ALA A 107 8.55 3.28 -6.79
CA ALA A 107 8.66 2.92 -5.39
C ALA A 107 7.78 1.74 -4.97
N SER A 108 6.74 1.39 -5.73
CA SER A 108 5.93 0.21 -5.46
C SER A 108 6.67 -1.07 -5.85
N PRO A 109 6.74 -2.10 -4.98
CA PRO A 109 7.29 -3.40 -5.37
C PRO A 109 6.47 -4.10 -6.46
N GLY A 110 5.21 -3.71 -6.64
CA GLY A 110 4.34 -4.20 -7.71
C GLY A 110 4.41 -3.41 -9.01
N TRP A 111 5.29 -2.41 -9.10
CA TRP A 111 5.47 -1.61 -10.31
C TRP A 111 5.94 -2.48 -11.48
N SER A 112 5.39 -2.20 -12.66
CA SER A 112 5.71 -2.89 -13.91
C SER A 112 6.04 -1.91 -15.03
N ILE A 113 6.93 -2.32 -15.94
CA ILE A 113 7.15 -1.63 -17.21
C ILE A 113 6.03 -1.92 -18.23
N LEU A 114 5.14 -2.86 -17.97
CA LEU A 114 3.98 -3.10 -18.83
C LEU A 114 2.80 -2.21 -18.38
N PRO A 115 1.81 -1.96 -19.27
CA PRO A 115 0.59 -1.27 -18.89
C PRO A 115 -0.10 -1.96 -17.70
N GLN A 116 -0.47 -1.17 -16.70
CA GLN A 116 -1.09 -1.67 -15.47
C GLN A 116 -2.19 -0.72 -15.02
N GLU A 117 -3.22 -1.29 -14.41
CA GLU A 117 -4.27 -0.51 -13.77
C GLU A 117 -3.86 -0.26 -12.33
N TYR A 118 -4.00 0.97 -11.86
CA TYR A 118 -3.73 1.34 -10.47
C TYR A 118 -5.04 1.70 -9.79
N ALA A 119 -5.25 1.20 -8.58
CA ALA A 119 -6.25 1.71 -7.66
C ALA A 119 -5.68 2.92 -6.94
N LEU A 120 -6.38 4.05 -7.05
CA LEU A 120 -6.12 5.27 -6.31
C LEU A 120 -7.23 5.46 -5.29
N GLN A 121 -6.84 5.74 -4.06
CA GLN A 121 -7.76 6.13 -3.02
C GLN A 121 -7.32 7.45 -2.42
N PHE A 122 -8.12 8.48 -2.65
CA PHE A 122 -7.95 9.79 -2.06
C PHE A 122 -8.66 9.79 -0.71
N VAL A 123 -7.92 10.09 0.35
CA VAL A 123 -8.43 10.21 1.71
C VAL A 123 -8.29 11.66 2.14
N VAL A 124 -9.44 12.28 2.43
CA VAL A 124 -9.53 13.71 2.76
C VAL A 124 -10.34 13.88 4.05
N PRO A 125 -9.97 14.82 4.95
CA PRO A 125 -10.75 15.10 6.15
C PRO A 125 -12.19 15.56 5.83
N PRO A 126 -13.21 15.19 6.63
CA PRO A 126 -14.63 15.42 6.34
C PRO A 126 -15.06 16.88 6.20
N ALA A 127 -14.23 17.84 6.63
CA ALA A 127 -14.50 19.29 6.54
C ALA A 127 -13.82 19.96 5.33
N SER A 128 -13.26 19.20 4.40
CA SER A 128 -12.58 19.76 3.22
C SER A 128 -13.57 20.00 2.07
N ASP A 129 -14.05 21.23 1.94
CA ASP A 129 -14.64 21.66 0.68
C ASP A 129 -13.53 21.89 -0.37
N GLY A 130 -13.77 21.48 -1.62
CA GLY A 130 -12.96 21.91 -2.76
C GLY A 130 -11.74 21.04 -3.10
N VAL A 131 -11.84 19.71 -3.00
CA VAL A 131 -10.91 18.82 -3.73
C VAL A 131 -11.40 18.64 -5.16
N GLU A 132 -10.62 19.09 -6.12
CA GLU A 132 -10.89 18.95 -7.54
C GLU A 132 -9.66 18.35 -8.23
N VAL A 133 -9.82 17.17 -8.81
CA VAL A 133 -8.79 16.55 -9.66
C VAL A 133 -9.10 16.93 -11.10
N GLN A 134 -8.28 17.79 -11.69
CA GLN A 134 -8.48 18.30 -13.05
C GLN A 134 -8.06 17.27 -14.09
N SER A 135 -6.91 16.63 -13.89
CA SER A 135 -6.39 15.61 -14.81
C SER A 135 -5.44 14.65 -14.12
N MET A 136 -5.41 13.42 -14.61
CA MET A 136 -4.42 12.41 -14.26
C MET A 136 -3.83 11.80 -15.53
N GLU A 137 -2.50 11.78 -15.61
CA GLU A 137 -1.77 11.28 -16.77
C GLU A 137 -0.56 10.46 -16.33
N PHE A 138 -0.32 9.33 -17.00
CA PHE A 138 0.91 8.58 -16.78
C PHE A 138 2.03 9.14 -17.63
N LEU A 139 3.16 9.43 -17.00
CA LEU A 139 4.36 9.86 -17.70
C LEU A 139 5.19 8.63 -18.06
N PRO A 140 5.70 8.55 -19.30
CA PRO A 140 6.51 7.42 -19.74
C PRO A 140 7.76 7.28 -18.85
N PRO A 141 8.18 6.04 -18.55
CA PRO A 141 9.35 5.84 -17.72
C PRO A 141 10.61 6.26 -18.48
N GLU A 142 11.45 7.07 -17.84
CA GLU A 142 12.79 7.37 -18.36
C GLU A 142 13.68 6.12 -18.21
N ASN A 143 14.56 5.85 -19.18
CA ASN A 143 15.48 4.69 -19.13
C ASN A 143 16.27 4.60 -17.82
N THR A 144 16.70 5.76 -17.29
CA THR A 144 17.43 5.86 -16.01
C THR A 144 16.54 5.46 -14.83
N SER A 145 15.27 5.87 -14.84
CA SER A 145 14.30 5.50 -13.81
C SER A 145 13.97 4.01 -13.83
N VAL A 146 13.86 3.38 -15.00
CA VAL A 146 13.67 1.93 -15.14
C VAL A 146 14.84 1.16 -14.54
N ILE A 147 16.08 1.55 -14.86
CA ILE A 147 17.28 0.88 -14.33
C ILE A 147 17.35 1.04 -12.81
N ARG A 148 17.08 2.25 -12.30
CA ARG A 148 17.06 2.51 -10.86
C ARG A 148 15.97 1.70 -10.16
N ALA A 149 14.77 1.65 -10.73
CA ALA A 149 13.64 0.87 -10.23
C ALA A 149 13.97 -0.62 -10.20
N ALA A 150 14.58 -1.14 -11.27
CA ALA A 150 15.03 -2.52 -11.36
C ALA A 150 16.04 -2.87 -10.26
N TRP A 151 17.07 -2.04 -10.05
CA TRP A 151 18.03 -2.22 -8.97
C TRP A 151 17.38 -2.10 -7.58
N LYS A 152 16.46 -1.15 -7.42
CA LYS A 152 15.70 -0.98 -6.17
C LYS A 152 14.88 -2.24 -5.88
N GLY A 153 14.13 -2.75 -6.84
CA GLY A 153 13.32 -3.97 -6.69
C GLY A 153 14.17 -5.21 -6.39
N LEU A 154 15.35 -5.33 -7.01
CA LEU A 154 16.29 -6.42 -6.73
C LEU A 154 16.84 -6.37 -5.29
N LEU A 155 17.06 -5.17 -4.75
CA LEU A 155 17.57 -4.95 -3.39
C LEU A 155 16.46 -4.82 -2.34
N GLN A 156 15.22 -4.63 -2.79
CA GLN A 156 14.06 -4.49 -1.93
C GLN A 156 13.81 -5.82 -1.24
N ARG A 157 13.66 -5.75 0.08
CA ARG A 157 13.32 -6.91 0.87
C ARG A 157 11.87 -7.26 0.58
N GLU A 158 11.61 -8.54 0.34
CA GLU A 158 10.27 -9.05 0.28
C GLU A 158 9.61 -8.84 1.65
N GLN A 159 8.47 -8.15 1.65
CA GLN A 159 7.64 -8.02 2.86
C GLN A 159 6.78 -9.26 2.94
N TYR A 160 6.92 -10.04 4.00
CA TYR A 160 6.12 -11.25 4.19
C TYR A 160 5.08 -10.99 5.24
N LEU A 161 3.81 -11.04 4.84
CA LEU A 161 2.73 -10.95 5.81
C LEU A 161 2.71 -12.18 6.74
N VAL A 162 3.18 -13.34 6.27
CA VAL A 162 3.22 -14.61 7.01
C VAL A 162 4.32 -15.55 6.54
N SER A 163 4.82 -16.38 7.45
CA SER A 163 5.69 -17.52 7.17
C SER A 163 4.92 -18.68 6.51
N THR A 164 4.29 -18.44 5.35
CA THR A 164 3.80 -19.53 4.49
C THR A 164 4.67 -19.59 3.25
N PRO A 165 5.21 -20.76 2.88
CA PRO A 165 5.99 -20.92 1.65
C PRO A 165 5.15 -20.63 0.39
N HIS A 166 3.81 -20.62 0.50
CA HIS A 166 2.89 -20.32 -0.59
C HIS A 166 2.69 -18.82 -0.86
N LEU A 167 3.17 -17.96 0.02
CA LEU A 167 3.06 -16.50 -0.11
C LEU A 167 4.41 -15.83 -0.39
N ILE A 168 5.42 -16.62 -0.73
CA ILE A 168 6.70 -16.11 -1.22
C ILE A 168 6.48 -15.75 -2.69
N ARG A 169 6.29 -14.47 -2.92
CA ARG A 169 6.09 -13.85 -4.23
C ARG A 169 7.40 -13.81 -5.02
N GLY A 170 8.52 -13.71 -4.30
CA GLY A 170 9.86 -13.57 -4.85
C GLY A 170 10.14 -12.14 -5.33
N THR A 171 11.42 -11.86 -5.56
CA THR A 171 11.87 -10.57 -6.08
C THR A 171 11.35 -10.34 -7.50
N THR A 172 10.91 -9.12 -7.77
CA THR A 172 10.46 -8.68 -9.08
C THR A 172 11.46 -7.68 -9.67
N LEU A 173 11.61 -7.73 -11.00
CA LEU A 173 12.39 -6.79 -11.78
C LEU A 173 11.45 -6.13 -12.79
N ALA A 174 11.08 -4.86 -12.54
CA ALA A 174 10.13 -4.14 -13.38
C ALA A 174 8.82 -4.91 -13.65
N GLY A 175 8.27 -5.53 -12.60
CA GLY A 175 7.02 -6.29 -12.64
C GLY A 175 7.15 -7.74 -13.11
N MET A 176 8.34 -8.18 -13.53
CA MET A 176 8.60 -9.57 -13.91
C MET A 176 9.24 -10.35 -12.76
N PRO A 177 8.81 -11.59 -12.47
CA PRO A 177 9.47 -12.43 -11.47
C PRO A 177 10.95 -12.66 -11.84
N LEU A 178 11.87 -12.35 -10.92
CA LEU A 178 13.31 -12.52 -11.17
C LEU A 178 13.67 -13.98 -11.47
N VAL A 179 12.98 -14.93 -10.83
CA VAL A 179 13.13 -16.37 -11.08
C VAL A 179 12.87 -16.72 -12.55
N LEU A 180 11.85 -16.11 -13.15
CA LEU A 180 11.52 -16.31 -14.56
C LEU A 180 12.65 -15.76 -15.46
N LEU A 181 13.14 -14.56 -15.16
CA LEU A 181 14.23 -13.94 -15.92
C LEU A 181 15.52 -14.75 -15.86
N ILE A 182 15.93 -15.16 -14.66
CA ILE A 182 17.11 -16.02 -14.45
C ILE A 182 16.92 -17.35 -15.18
N GLY A 183 15.72 -17.95 -15.12
CA GLY A 183 15.40 -19.18 -15.83
C GLY A 183 15.55 -19.04 -17.34
N ILE A 184 14.97 -18.00 -17.94
CA ILE A 184 15.06 -17.72 -19.38
C ILE A 184 16.53 -17.51 -19.78
N VAL A 185 17.28 -16.68 -19.06
CA VAL A 185 18.70 -16.43 -19.35
C VAL A 185 19.53 -17.71 -19.25
N THR A 186 19.27 -18.54 -18.24
CA THR A 186 19.95 -19.83 -18.04
C THR A 186 19.68 -20.79 -19.21
N ILE A 187 18.43 -20.88 -19.66
CA ILE A 187 18.04 -21.72 -20.81
C ILE A 187 18.71 -21.22 -22.10
N ILE A 188 18.64 -19.92 -22.38
CA ILE A 188 19.26 -19.33 -23.57
C ILE A 188 20.78 -19.57 -23.56
N ALA A 189 21.44 -19.34 -22.42
CA ALA A 189 22.87 -19.56 -22.28
C ALA A 189 23.24 -21.04 -22.50
N ALA A 190 22.46 -21.98 -21.96
CA ALA A 190 22.66 -23.41 -22.19
C ALA A 190 22.49 -23.79 -23.68
N LEU A 191 21.45 -23.29 -24.34
CA LEU A 191 21.20 -23.52 -25.77
C LEU A 191 22.35 -22.99 -26.65
N VAL A 192 22.87 -21.79 -26.36
CA VAL A 192 24.04 -21.22 -27.04
C VAL A 192 25.25 -22.13 -26.87
N MET A 193 25.47 -22.69 -25.68
CA MET A 193 26.59 -23.60 -25.43
C MET A 193 26.42 -24.97 -26.11
N ILE A 194 25.18 -25.48 -26.22
CA ILE A 194 24.86 -26.68 -27.00
C ILE A 194 25.14 -26.44 -28.49
N GLY A 195 24.73 -25.30 -29.05
CA GLY A 195 25.02 -24.92 -30.44
C GLY A 195 26.53 -24.82 -30.72
N ARG A 196 27.30 -24.38 -29.72
CA ARG A 196 28.78 -24.38 -29.75
C ARG A 196 29.42 -25.74 -29.46
N ARG A 197 28.62 -26.82 -29.40
CA ARG A 197 29.04 -28.20 -29.09
C ARG A 197 29.72 -28.39 -27.73
N LYS A 198 29.55 -27.45 -26.79
CA LYS A 198 30.11 -27.50 -25.42
C LYS A 198 29.07 -28.04 -24.42
N LYS A 199 28.69 -29.31 -24.57
CA LYS A 199 27.59 -29.92 -23.78
C LYS A 199 27.84 -29.94 -22.26
N SER A 200 29.08 -30.16 -21.82
CA SER A 200 29.43 -30.12 -20.39
C SER A 200 29.22 -28.74 -19.79
N ALA A 201 29.59 -27.68 -20.51
CA ALA A 201 29.36 -26.31 -20.08
C ALA A 201 27.86 -25.97 -20.02
N ALA A 202 27.06 -26.46 -20.97
CA ALA A 202 25.60 -26.29 -20.93
C ALA A 202 24.98 -26.97 -19.70
N ALA A 203 25.39 -28.20 -19.38
CA ALA A 203 24.96 -28.88 -18.16
C ALA A 203 25.37 -28.11 -16.89
N GLY A 204 26.61 -27.59 -16.85
CA GLY A 204 27.09 -26.74 -15.76
C GLY A 204 26.27 -25.46 -15.59
N ILE A 205 25.86 -24.80 -16.68
CA ILE A 205 25.00 -23.61 -16.64
C ILE A 205 23.63 -23.94 -16.08
N LEU A 206 23.00 -25.04 -16.52
CA LEU A 206 21.68 -25.45 -16.03
C LEU A 206 21.72 -25.77 -14.53
N VAL A 207 22.70 -26.56 -14.09
CA VAL A 207 22.88 -26.91 -12.68
C VAL A 207 23.20 -25.66 -11.85
N GLY A 208 24.11 -24.82 -12.33
CA GLY A 208 24.48 -23.56 -11.66
C GLY A 208 23.30 -22.59 -11.55
N GLY A 209 22.50 -22.43 -12.61
CA GLY A 209 21.30 -21.61 -12.60
C GLY A 209 20.24 -22.13 -11.63
N PHE A 210 20.04 -23.45 -11.57
CA PHE A 210 19.17 -24.09 -10.58
C PHE A 210 19.62 -23.76 -9.14
N PHE A 211 20.91 -23.93 -8.84
CA PHE A 211 21.45 -23.59 -7.52
C PHE A 211 21.35 -22.10 -7.20
N LEU A 212 21.57 -21.21 -8.18
CA LEU A 212 21.46 -19.76 -7.99
C LEU A 212 20.04 -19.35 -7.61
N LEU A 213 19.03 -19.93 -8.26
CA LEU A 213 17.61 -19.70 -7.93
C LEU A 213 17.29 -20.12 -6.50
N HIS A 214 17.72 -21.32 -6.09
CA HIS A 214 17.49 -21.82 -4.73
C HIS A 214 18.30 -21.05 -3.68
N LEU A 215 19.52 -20.62 -4.00
CA LEU A 215 20.33 -19.80 -3.12
C LEU A 215 19.67 -18.46 -2.83
N TRP A 216 19.10 -17.80 -3.85
CA TRP A 216 18.42 -16.53 -3.67
C TRP A 216 17.24 -16.66 -2.69
N PHE A 217 16.39 -17.66 -2.92
CA PHE A 217 15.28 -17.98 -2.02
C PHE A 217 15.77 -18.25 -0.58
N ALA A 218 16.84 -19.03 -0.42
CA ALA A 218 17.40 -19.33 0.89
C ALA A 218 17.94 -18.07 1.60
N VAL A 219 18.54 -17.14 0.86
CA VAL A 219 19.03 -15.85 1.40
C VAL A 219 17.86 -14.99 1.89
N ASP A 220 16.80 -14.86 1.10
CA ASP A 220 15.64 -14.05 1.47
C ASP A 220 14.90 -14.67 2.67
N LEU A 221 14.71 -15.99 2.68
CA LEU A 221 14.16 -16.72 3.83
C LEU A 221 15.03 -16.53 5.09
N ALA A 222 16.35 -16.66 4.97
CA ALA A 222 17.25 -16.48 6.12
C ALA A 222 17.19 -15.05 6.67
N ARG A 223 17.15 -14.03 5.80
CA ARG A 223 16.99 -12.62 6.21
C ARG A 223 15.67 -12.41 6.94
N PHE A 224 14.58 -12.94 6.39
CA PHE A 224 13.27 -12.88 7.00
C PHE A 224 13.25 -13.52 8.39
N THR A 225 13.76 -14.75 8.50
CA THR A 225 13.86 -15.48 9.76
C THR A 225 14.69 -14.74 10.80
N VAL A 226 15.87 -14.22 10.42
CA VAL A 226 16.73 -13.46 11.35
C VAL A 226 16.04 -12.20 11.86
N MET A 227 15.32 -11.48 10.99
CA MET A 227 14.56 -10.29 11.39
C MET A 227 13.48 -10.63 12.41
N HIS A 228 12.68 -11.67 12.13
CA HIS A 228 11.59 -12.11 13.01
C HIS A 228 12.10 -12.67 14.33
N LEU A 229 13.21 -13.43 14.31
CA LEU A 229 13.85 -13.91 15.53
C LEU A 229 14.37 -12.77 16.40
N ARG A 230 14.92 -11.71 15.80
CA ARG A 230 15.36 -10.50 16.53
C ARG A 230 14.20 -9.74 17.13
N GLU A 231 13.10 -9.61 16.39
CA GLU A 231 11.90 -8.96 16.91
C GLU A 231 11.31 -9.75 18.07
N TRP A 232 11.17 -11.07 17.89
CA TRP A 232 10.71 -11.97 18.95
C TRP A 232 11.59 -11.89 20.19
N SER A 233 12.92 -11.93 20.03
CA SER A 233 13.83 -11.89 21.17
C SER A 233 13.85 -10.53 21.88
N ALA A 234 13.62 -9.43 21.16
CA ALA A 234 13.63 -8.09 21.73
C ALA A 234 12.28 -7.67 22.34
N ARG A 235 11.15 -8.10 21.75
CA ARG A 235 9.81 -7.58 22.07
C ARG A 235 8.79 -8.66 22.42
N GLY A 236 9.10 -9.95 22.22
CA GLY A 236 8.13 -11.04 22.39
C GLY A 236 7.00 -11.02 21.35
N THR A 237 7.16 -10.26 20.25
CA THR A 237 6.18 -10.15 19.17
C THR A 237 6.60 -11.04 18.00
N LEU A 238 5.61 -11.73 17.42
CA LEU A 238 5.80 -12.52 16.19
C LEU A 238 5.61 -11.58 14.99
N GLY A 239 6.63 -10.81 14.61
CA GLY A 239 6.70 -10.18 13.29
C GLY A 239 5.54 -9.26 12.85
N ASP A 240 5.34 -9.20 11.53
CA ASP A 240 4.33 -8.41 10.80
C ASP A 240 2.86 -8.72 11.18
N PHE A 241 2.60 -9.62 12.13
CA PHE A 241 1.26 -9.76 12.72
C PHE A 241 0.84 -8.52 13.52
N GLY A 242 1.79 -7.63 13.86
CA GLY A 242 1.54 -6.28 14.35
C GLY A 242 0.53 -6.25 15.50
N ALA A 243 -0.49 -5.40 15.38
CA ALA A 243 -1.52 -5.27 16.39
C ALA A 243 -2.42 -6.51 16.54
N ALA A 244 -2.43 -7.47 15.62
CA ALA A 244 -3.28 -8.66 15.74
C ALA A 244 -2.92 -9.51 16.98
N GLN A 245 -1.64 -9.55 17.36
CA GLN A 245 -1.19 -10.22 18.58
C GLN A 245 -1.66 -9.47 19.83
N ASP A 246 -1.54 -8.14 19.85
CA ASP A 246 -1.99 -7.29 20.95
C ASP A 246 -3.51 -7.35 21.11
N VAL A 247 -4.26 -7.34 20.00
CA VAL A 247 -5.70 -7.55 19.96
C VAL A 247 -6.04 -8.93 20.52
N GLY A 248 -5.37 -9.99 20.06
CA GLY A 248 -5.57 -11.35 20.55
C GLY A 248 -5.37 -11.45 22.06
N THR A 249 -4.34 -10.79 22.59
CA THR A 249 -4.06 -10.74 24.03
C THR A 249 -5.15 -9.97 24.79
N ALA A 250 -5.57 -8.81 24.30
CA ALA A 250 -6.68 -8.05 24.88
C ALA A 250 -8.00 -8.85 24.87
N LEU A 251 -8.29 -9.60 23.81
CA LEU A 251 -9.46 -10.46 23.73
C LEU A 251 -9.40 -11.59 24.76
N ARG A 252 -8.23 -12.19 24.98
CA ARG A 252 -8.03 -13.21 26.01
C ARG A 252 -8.21 -12.64 27.41
N GLU A 253 -7.67 -11.46 27.69
CA GLU A 253 -7.87 -10.75 28.96
C GLU A 253 -9.36 -10.51 29.24
N ILE A 254 -10.10 -10.02 28.23
CA ILE A 254 -11.56 -9.84 28.31
C ILE A 254 -12.24 -11.19 28.58
N ALA A 255 -11.88 -12.24 27.85
CA ALA A 255 -12.50 -13.56 27.99
C ALA A 255 -12.28 -14.21 29.36
N VAL A 256 -11.13 -13.97 29.99
CA VAL A 256 -10.85 -14.44 31.37
C VAL A 256 -11.68 -13.67 32.39
N SER A 257 -11.93 -12.38 32.16
CA SER A 257 -12.70 -11.53 33.07
C SER A 257 -14.22 -11.64 32.90
N ALA A 258 -14.71 -12.10 31.75
CA ALA A 258 -16.11 -12.10 31.40
C ALA A 258 -16.82 -13.41 31.81
N PRO A 259 -18.10 -13.37 32.25
CA PRO A 259 -18.87 -14.57 32.56
C PRO A 259 -19.10 -15.52 31.38
N LYS A 260 -19.06 -14.97 30.16
CA LYS A 260 -19.16 -15.71 28.89
C LYS A 260 -18.06 -15.22 27.95
N PRO A 261 -17.44 -16.10 27.16
CA PRO A 261 -16.43 -15.69 26.20
C PRO A 261 -17.04 -14.73 25.17
N PRO A 262 -16.35 -13.63 24.84
CA PRO A 262 -16.87 -12.68 23.86
C PRO A 262 -16.96 -13.33 22.48
N PHE A 263 -17.92 -12.88 21.66
CA PHE A 263 -17.97 -13.20 20.23
C PHE A 263 -17.59 -11.95 19.47
N VAL A 264 -16.48 -12.01 18.74
CA VAL A 264 -15.86 -10.85 18.10
C VAL A 264 -16.18 -10.87 16.62
N TYR A 265 -16.84 -9.82 16.14
CA TYR A 265 -16.95 -9.53 14.71
C TYR A 265 -15.83 -8.58 14.29
N VAL A 266 -15.08 -8.92 13.25
CA VAL A 266 -14.03 -8.06 12.68
C VAL A 266 -14.62 -7.34 11.49
N CYS A 267 -14.88 -6.04 11.66
CA CYS A 267 -15.23 -5.18 10.56
C CYS A 267 -13.96 -4.75 9.84
N THR A 268 -13.79 -5.24 8.62
CA THR A 268 -12.63 -4.96 7.77
C THR A 268 -13.03 -4.91 6.31
N ASN A 269 -12.40 -4.05 5.53
CA ASN A 269 -12.49 -4.06 4.07
C ASN A 269 -11.36 -4.90 3.45
N ALA A 270 -10.40 -5.37 4.26
CA ALA A 270 -9.32 -6.22 3.82
C ALA A 270 -9.77 -7.69 3.68
N GLY A 271 -8.91 -8.53 3.13
CA GLY A 271 -9.15 -9.96 3.05
C GLY A 271 -9.28 -10.64 4.42
N ASN A 272 -9.64 -11.92 4.43
CA ASN A 272 -9.80 -12.73 5.65
C ASN A 272 -8.45 -13.10 6.33
N TYR A 273 -7.40 -12.32 6.11
CA TYR A 273 -6.09 -12.56 6.68
C TYR A 273 -6.00 -12.06 8.12
N TYR A 274 -6.28 -10.77 8.33
CA TYR A 274 -6.25 -10.15 9.65
C TYR A 274 -7.20 -10.82 10.66
N PRO A 275 -8.47 -11.13 10.32
CA PRO A 275 -9.37 -11.85 11.23
C PRO A 275 -8.85 -13.25 11.62
N LYS A 276 -8.18 -13.96 10.70
CA LYS A 276 -7.56 -15.27 11.01
C LYS A 276 -6.38 -15.13 11.98
N ALA A 277 -5.54 -14.11 11.81
CA ALA A 277 -4.46 -13.82 12.74
C ALA A 277 -5.00 -13.52 14.14
N VAL A 278 -5.98 -12.62 14.24
CA VAL A 278 -6.66 -12.29 15.51
C VAL A 278 -7.28 -13.54 16.15
N ARG A 279 -7.93 -14.41 15.36
CA ARG A 279 -8.48 -15.69 15.84
C ARG A 279 -7.40 -16.61 16.41
N TYR A 280 -6.24 -16.69 15.75
CA TYR A 280 -5.13 -17.53 16.18
C TYR A 280 -4.56 -17.06 17.53
N PHE A 281 -4.24 -15.76 17.65
CA PHE A 281 -3.69 -15.20 18.88
C PHE A 281 -4.71 -15.05 20.01
N GLY A 282 -5.98 -14.84 19.66
CA GLY A 282 -7.09 -14.68 20.60
C GLY A 282 -7.72 -15.98 21.07
N TYR A 283 -7.27 -17.15 20.60
CA TYR A 283 -7.86 -18.44 21.00
C TYR A 283 -7.95 -18.58 22.54
N PRO A 284 -9.09 -19.05 23.10
CA PRO A 284 -10.25 -19.66 22.44
C PRO A 284 -11.40 -18.71 22.05
N VAL A 285 -11.17 -17.38 22.02
CA VAL A 285 -12.22 -16.41 21.69
C VAL A 285 -12.72 -16.61 20.24
N PRO A 286 -14.04 -16.79 20.01
CA PRO A 286 -14.58 -16.87 18.67
C PRO A 286 -14.51 -15.52 17.96
N VAL A 287 -13.87 -15.53 16.78
CA VAL A 287 -13.66 -14.36 15.92
C VAL A 287 -14.21 -14.66 14.53
N SER A 288 -15.10 -13.82 14.00
CA SER A 288 -15.68 -13.93 12.66
C SER A 288 -15.55 -12.62 11.88
N ALA A 289 -15.52 -12.70 10.55
CA ALA A 289 -15.61 -11.54 9.65
C ALA A 289 -16.80 -11.68 8.69
N THR A 290 -17.65 -12.68 8.91
CA THR A 290 -18.79 -13.02 8.06
C THR A 290 -20.01 -12.22 8.50
N LYS A 291 -20.74 -11.61 7.56
CA LYS A 291 -21.84 -10.67 7.87
C LYS A 291 -22.99 -11.33 8.64
N GLU A 292 -23.20 -12.61 8.41
CA GLU A 292 -24.22 -13.45 9.04
C GLU A 292 -24.00 -13.59 10.55
N ASP A 293 -22.77 -13.38 11.02
CA ASP A 293 -22.43 -13.46 12.44
C ASP A 293 -22.57 -12.12 13.19
N ILE A 294 -22.86 -11.01 12.49
CA ILE A 294 -23.04 -9.68 13.10
C ILE A 294 -24.05 -9.69 14.26
N PRO A 295 -25.25 -10.30 14.14
CA PRO A 295 -26.25 -10.29 15.23
C PRO A 295 -25.81 -11.03 16.49
N ARG A 296 -24.75 -11.84 16.41
CA ARG A 296 -24.21 -12.62 17.53
C ARG A 296 -23.02 -11.93 18.19
N ALA A 297 -22.52 -10.84 17.61
CA ALA A 297 -21.33 -10.16 18.05
C ALA A 297 -21.57 -9.39 19.35
N THR A 298 -20.81 -9.75 20.40
CA THR A 298 -20.75 -8.96 21.64
C THR A 298 -19.62 -7.94 21.61
N HIS A 299 -18.69 -8.10 20.67
CA HIS A 299 -17.55 -7.22 20.48
C HIS A 299 -17.34 -6.99 18.99
N VAL A 300 -16.88 -5.79 18.65
CA VAL A 300 -16.57 -5.41 17.27
C VAL A 300 -15.15 -4.89 17.22
N LEU A 301 -14.33 -5.51 16.40
CA LEU A 301 -13.00 -5.02 16.06
C LEU A 301 -13.07 -4.32 14.71
N VAL A 302 -12.87 -3.01 14.71
CA VAL A 302 -12.73 -2.24 13.48
C VAL A 302 -11.24 -2.21 13.12
N ALA A 303 -10.88 -2.84 12.00
CA ALA A 303 -9.50 -2.94 11.56
C ALA A 303 -9.42 -2.89 10.04
N GLN A 304 -8.59 -2.02 9.48
CA GLN A 304 -8.44 -1.85 8.02
C GLN A 304 -9.81 -1.66 7.32
N ALA A 305 -10.75 -1.02 8.00
CA ALA A 305 -12.05 -0.67 7.47
C ALA A 305 -11.99 0.72 6.84
N LEU A 306 -12.47 0.86 5.61
CA LEU A 306 -12.42 2.12 4.86
C LEU A 306 -13.60 3.04 5.19
N ARG A 307 -14.73 2.45 5.57
CA ARG A 307 -15.98 3.18 5.86
C ARG A 307 -16.47 2.75 7.23
N TRP A 308 -16.10 3.53 8.23
CA TRP A 308 -16.62 3.39 9.57
C TRP A 308 -16.68 4.74 10.26
N SER A 309 -17.55 4.85 11.25
CA SER A 309 -17.68 6.04 12.09
C SER A 309 -18.20 5.62 13.45
N GLU A 310 -17.82 6.36 14.48
CA GLU A 310 -18.44 6.29 15.81
C GLU A 310 -18.94 7.69 16.16
N GLN A 311 -20.26 7.82 16.31
CA GLN A 311 -20.93 9.08 16.67
C GLN A 311 -21.95 8.79 17.75
N ASP A 312 -21.86 9.52 18.86
CA ASP A 312 -22.78 9.40 20.01
C ASP A 312 -22.92 7.96 20.54
N GLY A 313 -21.82 7.19 20.56
CA GLY A 313 -21.82 5.79 20.98
C GLY A 313 -22.48 4.82 19.99
N ILE A 314 -22.80 5.26 18.78
CA ILE A 314 -23.27 4.42 17.67
C ILE A 314 -22.08 4.16 16.74
N LEU A 315 -21.69 2.89 16.67
CA LEU A 315 -20.68 2.43 15.72
C LEU A 315 -21.37 2.00 14.42
N THR A 316 -20.95 2.59 13.31
CA THR A 316 -21.31 2.18 11.96
C THR A 316 -20.08 1.66 11.24
N CYS A 317 -20.13 0.45 10.70
CA CYS A 317 -19.03 -0.15 9.96
C CYS A 317 -19.53 -1.20 8.96
N GLY A 318 -19.51 -0.88 7.66
CA GLY A 318 -20.16 -1.72 6.65
C GLY A 318 -21.66 -1.85 6.91
N ASP A 319 -22.14 -3.08 7.10
CA ASP A 319 -23.56 -3.37 7.40
C ASP A 319 -23.88 -3.35 8.90
N LEU A 320 -22.86 -3.22 9.75
CA LEU A 320 -23.04 -3.07 11.18
C LEU A 320 -23.44 -1.62 11.49
N SER A 321 -24.53 -1.45 12.22
CA SER A 321 -24.90 -0.19 12.88
C SER A 321 -25.52 -0.49 14.22
N GLY A 322 -24.93 0.00 15.31
CA GLY A 322 -25.42 -0.32 16.65
C GLY A 322 -24.68 0.40 17.77
N LYS A 323 -25.23 0.33 18.97
CA LYS A 323 -24.61 0.92 20.16
C LYS A 323 -23.34 0.15 20.52
N ALA A 324 -22.24 0.87 20.65
CA ALA A 324 -20.96 0.30 20.98
C ALA A 324 -20.18 1.21 21.92
N THR A 325 -19.41 0.61 22.83
CA THR A 325 -18.52 1.33 23.74
C THR A 325 -17.08 1.00 23.39
N LYS A 326 -16.28 2.04 23.11
CA LYS A 326 -14.86 1.87 22.81
C LYS A 326 -14.13 1.29 24.02
N LEU A 327 -13.46 0.16 23.83
CA LEU A 327 -12.67 -0.49 24.87
C LEU A 327 -11.19 -0.11 24.77
N ARG A 328 -10.62 -0.28 23.58
CA ARG A 328 -9.17 -0.11 23.37
C ARG A 328 -8.87 0.27 21.93
N ALA A 329 -7.93 1.18 21.73
CA ALA A 329 -7.31 1.45 20.44
C ALA A 329 -5.90 0.83 20.40
N PHE A 330 -5.47 0.38 19.24
CA PHE A 330 -4.18 -0.26 19.01
C PHE A 330 -3.28 0.61 18.12
N ALA A 331 -1.98 0.31 18.12
CA ALA A 331 -0.97 1.13 17.43
C ALA A 331 -1.10 1.14 15.89
N ASP A 332 -1.83 0.19 15.32
CA ASP A 332 -2.14 0.14 13.89
C ASP A 332 -3.38 0.95 13.51
N GLY A 333 -4.02 1.62 14.49
CA GLY A 333 -5.26 2.37 14.31
C GLY A 333 -6.52 1.50 14.40
N SER A 334 -6.39 0.18 14.63
CA SER A 334 -7.56 -0.65 14.90
C SER A 334 -8.16 -0.30 16.27
N VAL A 335 -9.47 -0.50 16.40
CA VAL A 335 -10.21 -0.15 17.61
C VAL A 335 -11.17 -1.28 17.97
N LEU A 336 -11.08 -1.75 19.20
CA LEU A 336 -11.97 -2.76 19.77
C LEU A 336 -13.09 -2.07 20.56
N TYR A 337 -14.32 -2.46 20.26
CA TYR A 337 -15.53 -2.01 20.92
C TYR A 337 -16.25 -3.19 21.57
N SER A 338 -16.92 -2.93 22.69
CA SER A 338 -18.01 -3.77 23.19
C SER A 338 -19.29 -3.36 22.49
N ALA A 339 -20.02 -4.30 21.92
CA ALA A 339 -21.30 -4.05 21.26
C ALA A 339 -22.42 -4.71 22.05
N THR A 340 -23.56 -4.04 22.15
CA THR A 340 -24.78 -4.70 22.62
C THR A 340 -25.48 -5.27 21.40
N PRO A 341 -25.64 -6.61 21.30
CA PRO A 341 -26.28 -7.24 20.15
C PRO A 341 -27.74 -6.81 19.97
#